data_AF-A0A3N5HUB8-F1
#
_entry.id   AF-A0A3N5HUB8-F1
#
_cell.length_a   1.000
_cell.length_b   1.000
_cell.length_c   1.000
_cell.angle_alpha   90.00
_cell.angle_beta   90.00
_cell.angle_gamma   90.00
#
_symmetry.space_group_name_H-M   'P 1'
#
loop_
_entity.id
_entity.type
_entity.pdbx_description
1 polymer ?
#
loop_
_entity_poly.entity_id
_entity_poly.type
_entity_poly.pdbx_seq_one_letter_code
_entity_poly.pdbx_strand_id
1 'polypeptide(L)' 'MKVLVAKPGLDGHDRGAKVVAHALRDAGVEVVYSGLKRTPDEIVAEAVQ' A
#
# COMPACT_ATOMS: atom_id res chain seq x y z
N MET A 1 -15.18 -0.90 1.85
CA MET A 1 -14.16 0.17 1.74
C MET A 1 -12.83 -0.51 1.46
N LYS A 2 -12.14 -0.12 0.39
CA LYS A 2 -10.85 -0.69 -0.01
C LYS A 2 -9.75 0.34 0.22
N VAL A 3 -8.62 -0.08 0.76
CA VAL A 3 -7.46 0.79 1.03
C VAL A 3 -6.24 0.27 0.27
N LEU A 4 -5.61 1.16 -0.50
CA LEU A 4 -4.29 0.94 -1.08
C LEU A 4 -3.22 1.49 -0.12
N VAL A 5 -2.33 0.62 0.35
CA VAL A 5 -1.13 1.01 1.09
C VAL A 5 0.06 0.95 0.15
N ALA A 6 0.61 2.12 -0.16
CA ALA A 6 1.71 2.26 -1.11
C ALA A 6 2.85 3.12 -0.58
N LYS A 7 4.04 2.92 -1.13
CA LYS A 7 5.23 3.70 -0.80
C LYS A 7 6.00 4.04 -2.08
N PRO A 8 6.01 5.31 -2.52
CA PRO A 8 6.63 5.69 -3.79
C PRO A 8 8.16 5.58 -3.74
N GLY A 9 8.75 5.36 -4.91
CA GLY A 9 10.20 5.45 -5.15
C GLY A 9 11.04 4.30 -4.58
N LEU A 10 12.36 4.52 -4.52
CA LEU A 10 13.36 3.49 -4.23
C LEU A 10 13.59 3.19 -2.75
N ASP A 11 12.92 3.92 -1.86
CA ASP A 11 13.11 3.73 -0.43
C ASP A 11 12.71 2.28 -0.02
N GLY A 12 13.57 1.60 0.72
CA GLY A 12 13.41 0.20 1.08
C GLY A 12 12.65 -0.03 2.40
N HIS A 13 12.32 1.03 3.13
CA HIS A 13 11.67 0.91 4.44
C HIS A 13 10.19 0.54 4.30
N ASP A 14 9.87 -0.75 4.35
CA ASP A 14 8.49 -1.24 4.20
C ASP A 14 7.85 -1.76 5.49
N ARG A 15 8.62 -1.98 6.56
CA ARG A 15 8.11 -2.63 7.78
C ARG A 15 6.92 -1.87 8.38
N GLY A 16 7.01 -0.54 8.48
CA GLY A 16 5.91 0.28 9.00
C GLY A 16 4.65 0.19 8.14
N ALA A 17 4.80 0.24 6.82
CA ALA A 17 3.68 0.11 5.88
C ALA A 17 3.00 -1.27 6.01
N LYS A 18 3.78 -2.34 6.17
CA LYS A 18 3.26 -3.70 6.42
C LYS A 18 2.50 -3.79 7.74
N VAL A 19 3.02 -3.20 8.82
CA VAL A 19 2.33 -3.17 10.13
C VAL A 19 0.95 -2.50 10.01
N VAL A 20 0.88 -1.34 9.34
CA VAL A 20 -0.39 -0.64 9.11
C VAL A 20 -1.34 -1.47 8.24
N ALA A 21 -0.83 -2.07 7.15
CA ALA A 21 -1.63 -2.91 6.27
C ALA A 21 -2.23 -4.13 7.00
N HIS A 22 -1.47 -4.76 7.89
CA HIS A 22 -1.96 -5.85 8.74
C HIS A 22 -3.01 -5.37 9.72
N ALA A 23 -2.76 -4.28 10.46
CA ALA A 23 -3.73 -3.73 11.41
C ALA A 23 -5.07 -3.37 10.74
N LEU A 24 -5.04 -2.82 9.52
CA LEU A 24 -6.25 -2.54 8.74
C LEU A 24 -6.99 -3.82 8.34
N ARG A 25 -6.27 -4.88 7.94
CA ARG A 25 -6.89 -6.18 7.63
C ARG A 25 -7.53 -6.82 8.85
N ASP A 26 -6.85 -6.77 9.99
CA ASP A 26 -7.37 -7.29 11.27
C ASP A 26 -8.64 -6.54 11.70
N ALA A 27 -8.76 -5.26 11.32
CA ALA A 27 -9.98 -4.46 11.50
C ALA A 27 -11.08 -4.71 10.44
N GLY A 28 -10.89 -5.67 9.52
CA GLY A 28 -11.87 -6.04 8.50
C GLY A 28 -11.85 -5.17 7.24
N VAL A 29 -10.81 -4.36 7.03
CA VAL A 29 -10.65 -3.55 5.81
C VAL A 29 -10.07 -4.41 4.69
N GLU A 30 -10.60 -4.25 3.47
CA GLU A 30 -9.98 -4.80 2.27
C GLU A 30 -8.73 -3.99 1.93
N VAL A 31 -7.54 -4.59 2.07
CA VAL A 31 -6.26 -3.89 1.91
C VAL A 31 -5.43 -4.49 0.78
N VAL A 32 -5.05 -3.63 -0.16
CA VAL A 32 -4.04 -3.90 -1.19
C VAL A 32 -2.73 -3.25 -0.78
N TYR A 33 -1.64 -3.99 -0.86
CA TYR A 33 -0.28 -3.49 -0.61
C TYR A 33 0.49 -3.47 -1.94
N SER A 34 0.86 -2.28 -2.42
CA SER A 34 1.46 -2.09 -3.75
C SER A 34 2.86 -2.70 -3.91
N GLY A 35 3.50 -3.03 -2.78
CA GLY A 35 4.92 -3.37 -2.74
C GLY A 35 5.84 -2.15 -2.77
N LEU A 36 7.13 -2.41 -2.96
CA LEU A 36 8.19 -1.42 -3.03
C LEU A 36 8.47 -0.99 -4.48
N LYS A 37 9.19 0.13 -4.65
CA LYS A 37 9.76 0.57 -5.93
C LYS A 37 8.71 0.87 -7.02
N ARG A 38 7.57 1.41 -6.60
CA ARG A 38 6.51 1.89 -7.51
C ARG A 38 6.68 3.37 -7.81
N THR A 39 6.41 3.76 -9.05
CA THR A 39 6.31 5.17 -9.41
C THR A 39 5.00 5.76 -8.87
N PRO A 40 4.92 7.08 -8.65
CA PRO A 40 3.65 7.72 -8.32
C PRO A 40 2.53 7.42 -9.32
N ASP A 41 2.84 7.40 -10.62
CA ASP A 41 1.85 7.11 -11.67
C ASP A 41 1.31 5.68 -11.60
N GLU A 42 2.17 4.69 -11.32
CA GLU A 42 1.74 3.31 -11.08
C GLU A 42 0.81 3.19 -9.87
N ILE A 43 1.13 3.90 -8.78
CA ILE A 43 0.30 3.90 -7.55
C ILE A 43 -1.06 4.53 -7.83
N VAL A 44 -1.11 5.65 -8.56
CA VAL A 44 -2.38 6.29 -8.92
C VAL A 44 -3.20 5.38 -9.81
N ALA A 45 -2.58 4.76 -10.82
CA ALA A 45 -3.25 3.81 -11.70
C ALA A 45 -3.87 2.63 -10.92
N GLU A 46 -3.14 2.09 -9.94
CA GLU A 46 -3.66 1.02 -9.06
C GLU A 46 -4.79 1.50 -8.13
N ALA A 47 -4.77 2.76 -7.69
CA ALA A 47 -5.76 3.33 -6.78
C ALA A 47 -7.14 3.59 -7.44
N VAL A 48 -7.18 3.80 -8.75
CA VAL A 48 -8.41 4.17 -9.50
C VAL A 48 -9.08 3.02 -10.23
N GLN A 49 -8.53 1.81 -10.13
CA GLN A 49 -9.16 0.56 -10.60
C GLN A 49 -10.25 0.08 -9.64
#